data_AF-A0A935DMG1-F1
#
_entry.id   AF-A0A935DMG1-F1
#
_cell.length_a   1.000
_cell.length_b   1.000
_cell.length_c   1.000
_cell.angle_alpha   90.00
_cell.angle_beta   90.00
_cell.angle_gamma   90.00
#
_symmetry.space_group_name_H-M   'P 1'
#
loop_
_entity.id
_entity.type
_entity.pdbx_description
1 polymer ?
#
loop_
_entity_poly.entity_id
_entity_poly.type
_entity_poly.pdbx_seq_one_letter_code
_entity_poly.pdbx_strand_id
1 'polypeptide(L)' 'MIFGPNGLPRHRRLRAQLSAQLEENHRLASDLLRLRTELEAFQQDPRARERAVREELGWVRRDEIVVEIPARVGRAL' A
#
# COMPACT_ATOMS: atom_id res chain seq x y z
N MET A 1 -29.64 -29.76 17.17
CA MET A 1 -30.21 -29.92 15.81
C MET A 1 -29.40 -29.09 14.83
N ILE A 2 -28.95 -29.70 13.73
CA ILE A 2 -28.26 -29.03 12.61
C ILE A 2 -29.19 -27.99 11.94
N PHE A 3 -30.51 -28.17 12.07
CA PHE A 3 -31.58 -27.27 11.58
C PHE A 3 -32.14 -26.29 12.63
N GLY A 4 -31.51 -26.16 13.81
CA GLY A 4 -31.94 -25.18 14.81
C GLY A 4 -31.70 -23.73 14.36
N PRO A 5 -32.36 -22.73 14.98
CA PRO A 5 -32.35 -21.32 14.57
C PRO A 5 -30.95 -20.69 14.44
N ASN A 6 -29.91 -21.32 15.01
CA ASN A 6 -28.54 -20.82 15.08
C ASN A 6 -27.50 -21.63 14.27
N GLY A 7 -27.90 -22.70 13.56
CA GLY A 7 -26.96 -23.67 12.96
C GLY A 7 -26.55 -23.35 11.52
N LEU A 8 -27.37 -23.78 10.56
CA LEU A 8 -27.08 -23.68 9.13
C LEU A 8 -27.03 -22.24 8.57
N PRO A 9 -27.98 -21.33 8.89
CA PRO A 9 -27.95 -19.97 8.36
C PRO A 9 -26.74 -19.16 8.87
N ARG A 10 -26.42 -19.30 10.17
CA ARG A 10 -25.26 -18.64 10.78
C ARG A 10 -23.95 -19.13 10.17
N HIS A 11 -23.80 -20.44 9.97
CA HIS A 11 -22.63 -21.02 9.31
C HIS A 11 -22.48 -20.52 7.87
N ARG A 12 -23.57 -20.46 7.08
CA ARG A 12 -23.55 -19.91 5.71
C ARG A 12 -23.13 -18.45 5.70
N ARG A 13 -23.65 -17.64 6.62
CA ARG A 13 -23.26 -16.22 6.75
C ARG A 13 -21.78 -16.07 7.08
N LEU A 14 -21.28 -16.81 8.08
CA LEU A 14 -19.86 -16.77 8.46
C LEU A 14 -18.95 -17.22 7.32
N ARG A 15 -19.35 -18.26 6.57
CA ARG A 15 -18.60 -18.71 5.38
C ARG A 15 -18.55 -17.65 4.29
N ALA A 16 -19.67 -16.96 4.03
CA ALA A 16 -19.73 -15.86 3.06
C ALA A 16 -18.89 -14.65 3.50
N GLN A 17 -18.88 -14.34 4.80
CA GLN A 17 -18.03 -13.28 5.35
C GLN A 17 -16.54 -13.65 5.23
N LEU A 18 -16.18 -14.91 5.52
CA LEU A 18 -14.82 -15.39 5.37
C LEU A 18 -14.36 -15.32 3.90
N SER A 19 -15.19 -15.75 2.95
CA SER A 19 -14.84 -15.67 1.53
C SER A 19 -14.65 -14.22 1.07
N ALA A 20 -15.56 -13.32 1.45
CA ALA A 20 -15.43 -11.90 1.13
C ALA A 20 -14.16 -11.28 1.73
N GLN A 21 -13.81 -11.64 2.98
CA GLN A 21 -12.59 -11.15 3.62
C GLN A 21 -11.32 -11.70 2.96
N LEU A 22 -11.34 -12.95 2.51
CA LEU A 22 -10.20 -13.55 1.78
C LEU A 22 -10.01 -12.91 0.41
N GLU A 23 -11.10 -12.63 -0.31
CA GLU A 23 -11.07 -11.89 -1.58
C GLU A 23 -10.49 -10.49 -1.38
N GLU A 24 -10.95 -9.77 -0.36
CA GLU A 24 -10.43 -8.44 -0.04
C GLU A 24 -8.96 -8.46 0.35
N ASN A 25 -8.53 -9.44 1.16
CA ASN A 25 -7.11 -9.63 1.48
C ASN A 25 -6.26 -9.88 0.23
N HIS A 26 -6.75 -10.68 -0.72
CA HIS A 26 -6.05 -10.92 -1.97
C HIS A 26 -5.94 -9.64 -2.82
N ARG A 27 -7.02 -8.85 -2.88
CA ARG A 27 -7.02 -7.55 -3.57
C ARG A 27 -5.99 -6.61 -2.96
N LEU A 28 -6.01 -6.45 -1.64
CA LEU A 28 -5.07 -5.61 -0.90
C LEU A 28 -3.62 -6.06 -1.06
N ALA A 29 -3.35 -7.37 -1.06
CA ALA A 29 -2.01 -7.90 -1.29
C ALA A 29 -1.50 -7.55 -2.70
N SER A 30 -2.39 -7.60 -3.70
CA SER A 30 -2.07 -7.24 -5.08
C SER A 30 -1.81 -5.73 -5.22
N ASP A 31 -2.63 -4.90 -4.55
CA ASP A 31 -2.42 -3.45 -4.49
C ASP A 31 -1.11 -3.09 -3.79
N LEU A 32 -0.78 -3.76 -2.68
CA LEU A 32 0.49 -3.57 -1.99
C LEU A 32 1.69 -3.91 -2.88
N LEU A 33 1.62 -5.02 -3.63
CA LEU A 33 2.68 -5.39 -4.56
C LEU A 33 2.87 -4.29 -5.62
N ARG A 34 1.79 -3.86 -6.25
CA ARG A 34 1.81 -2.80 -7.27
C ARG A 34 2.39 -1.50 -6.72
N LEU A 35 1.89 -1.04 -5.58
CA LEU A 35 2.35 0.19 -4.92
C LEU A 35 3.83 0.10 -4.53
N ARG A 36 4.31 -1.06 -4.08
CA ARG A 36 5.73 -1.26 -3.78
C ARG A 36 6.59 -1.16 -5.04
N THR A 37 6.15 -1.76 -6.15
CA THR A 37 6.86 -1.63 -7.42
C THR A 37 6.88 -0.18 -7.92
N GLU A 38 5.75 0.53 -7.82
CA GLU A 38 5.68 1.96 -8.17
C GLU A 38 6.61 2.80 -7.28
N LEU A 39 6.62 2.53 -5.98
CA LEU A 39 7.49 3.21 -5.01
C LEU A 39 8.97 2.93 -5.29
N GLU A 40 9.35 1.69 -5.58
CA GLU A 40 10.73 1.32 -5.92
C GLU A 40 11.18 2.01 -7.20
N ALA A 41 10.35 2.00 -8.25
CA ALA A 41 10.65 2.70 -9.49
C ALA A 41 10.82 4.20 -9.27
N PHE A 42 9.96 4.82 -8.46
CA PHE A 42 10.05 6.23 -8.10
C PHE A 42 11.31 6.55 -7.29
N GLN A 43 11.67 5.71 -6.31
CA GLN A 43 12.90 5.90 -5.51
C GLN A 43 14.18 5.72 -6.33
N GLN A 44 14.15 4.91 -7.38
CA GLN A 44 15.29 4.66 -8.26
C GLN A 44 15.47 5.74 -9.34
N ASP A 45 14.51 6.66 -9.52
CA ASP A 45 14.60 7.75 -10.48
C ASP A 45 14.80 9.11 -9.78
N PRO A 46 16.05 9.62 -9.70
CA PRO A 46 16.34 10.93 -9.13
C PRO A 46 15.62 12.09 -9.82
N ARG A 47 15.37 12.00 -11.13
CA ARG A 47 14.69 13.06 -11.88
C ARG A 47 13.19 13.08 -11.58
N ALA A 48 12.57 11.91 -11.40
CA ALA A 48 11.18 11.82 -10.96
C ALA A 48 11.02 12.45 -9.57
N ARG A 49 11.92 12.15 -8.63
CA ARG A 49 11.91 12.74 -7.28
C ARG A 49 12.11 14.25 -7.31
N GLU A 50 13.09 14.76 -8.07
CA GLU A 50 13.29 16.21 -8.19
C GLU A 50 12.07 16.92 -8.78
N ARG A 51 11.44 16.32 -9.80
CA ARG A 51 10.22 16.85 -10.40
C ARG A 51 9.07 16.92 -9.41
N ALA A 52 8.84 15.85 -8.64
CA ALA A 52 7.80 15.83 -7.61
C ALA A 52 8.02 16.94 -6.57
N VAL A 53 9.26 17.14 -6.13
CA VAL A 53 9.62 18.20 -5.16
C VAL A 53 9.38 19.60 -5.73
N ARG A 54 9.78 19.86 -6.98
CA ARG A 54 9.70 21.20 -7.59
C ARG A 54 8.31 21.54 -8.14
N GLU A 55 7.69 20.61 -8.86
CA GLU A 55 6.48 20.86 -9.65
C GLU A 55 5.21 20.49 -8.88
N GLU A 56 5.19 19.33 -8.24
CA GLU A 56 3.99 18.83 -7.55
C GLU A 56 3.86 19.41 -6.14
N LEU A 57 4.97 19.43 -5.40
CA LEU A 57 5.01 19.87 -4.01
C LEU A 57 5.35 21.35 -3.86
N GLY A 58 6.00 21.95 -4.87
CA GLY A 58 6.37 23.37 -4.87
C GLY A 58 7.36 23.76 -3.78
N TRP A 59 8.16 22.82 -3.29
CA TRP A 59 9.05 23.04 -2.14
C TRP A 59 10.34 23.79 -2.48
N VAL A 60 10.68 23.88 -3.77
CA VAL A 60 11.98 24.41 -4.24
C VAL A 60 11.77 25.29 -5.47
N ARG A 61 12.36 26.49 -5.48
CA ARG A 61 12.32 27.44 -6.60
C ARG A 61 13.26 27.03 -7.73
N ARG A 62 13.12 27.64 -8.92
CA ARG A 62 13.91 27.28 -10.13
C ARG A 62 15.42 27.40 -9.95
N ASP A 63 15.87 28.30 -9.08
CA ASP A 63 17.27 28.65 -8.82
C ASP A 63 17.86 27.93 -7.59
N GLU A 64 17.07 27.12 -6.89
CA GLU A 64 17.49 26.39 -5.70
C GLU A 64 17.90 24.94 -6.05
N ILE A 65 18.77 24.36 -5.23
CA ILE A 65 19.34 23.01 -5.45
C ILE A 65 18.62 22.00 -4.54
N VAL A 66 18.20 20.86 -5.10
CA VAL A 66 17.70 19.72 -4.33
C VAL A 66 18.87 18.85 -3.90
N VAL A 67 19.01 18.63 -2.59
CA VAL A 67 19.99 17.70 -2.01
C VAL A 67 19.24 16.58 -1.32
N GLU A 68 19.40 15.37 -1.81
CA GLU A 68 18.80 14.19 -1.20
C GLU A 68 19.82 13.50 -0.28
N ILE A 69 19.45 13.33 0.98
CA ILE A 69 20.28 12.66 1.98
C ILE A 69 19.71 11.26 2.19
N PRO A 70 20.47 10.18 1.91
CA PRO A 70 19.98 8.83 2.12
C PRO A 70 19.65 8.61 3.60
N ALA A 71 18.45 8.09 3.88
CA ALA A 71 18.04 7.79 5.24
C ALA A 71 18.98 6.72 5.84
N ARG A 72 19.52 6.99 7.04
CA ARG A 72 20.14 5.92 7.84
C ARG A 72 19.06 4.93 8.19
N VAL A 73 19.10 3.74 7.61
CA VAL A 73 18.25 2.62 8.03
C VAL A 73 18.67 2.27 9.46
N GLY A 74 17.87 2.71 10.44
CA GLY A 74 17.99 2.27 11.81
C GLY A 74 17.77 0.76 11.84
N ARG A 75 18.77 0.01 12.30
CA ARG A 75 18.70 -1.43 12.49
C ARG A 75 17.60 -1.72 13.51
N ALA A 76 16.43 -2.15 13.06
CA ALA A 76 15.41 -2.68 13.95
C ALA A 76 15.93 -4.01 14.52
N LEU A 77 16.05 -4.06 15.84
CA LEU A 77 16.35 -5.26 16.64
C LEU A 77 15.14 -6.19 16.65
#